data_AF-A0A1I0NIF2-F1
#
_entry.id   AF-A0A1I0NIF2-F1
#
_cell.length_a   1.000
_cell.length_b   1.000
_cell.length_c   1.000
_cell.angle_alpha   90.00
_cell.angle_beta   90.00
_cell.angle_gamma   90.00
#
_symmetry.space_group_name_H-M   'P 1'
#
loop_
_entity.id
_entity.type
_entity.pdbx_description
1 polymer ?
#
loop_
_entity_poly.entity_id
_entity_poly.type
_entity_poly.pdbx_seq_one_letter_code
_entity_poly.pdbx_strand_id
1 'polypeptide(L)'
;MSPSPADWDDFEQEEELRTDVHLAIDLALDSILDNRGREITAVEEEKLTFFAIRDLNIDLSYSWYLAGGNTEVGPTPTPDTSYTPGQQFGTIQQDTPTTDRLTRLRNYFRNETFFGDYNLAKVWYTDRYTFLRDYYSKFAPEEYTDLYITSVNIREKLTNLDNLIATESQNATLGDFGGGGSNSLLESADEREIRYLISDFHMDLTATDELSQTKQVVSAGTDLIEQVLFKLTQIEGTTREQRRLLNNLSELFFYYIWKYPALLISADTATGPNEDIIRLNRLQEFERFNQQVESEISRLTDHFYEVGLLPNAQDIEAIDMDSENNIIYPE
;
A
#
# COMPACT_ATOMS: atom_id res chain seq x y z
N MET A 1 -33.85 -34.27 -5.77
CA MET A 1 -32.55 -33.85 -6.33
C MET A 1 -32.13 -32.63 -5.53
N SER A 2 -31.19 -32.83 -4.61
CA SER A 2 -30.64 -31.74 -3.81
C SER A 2 -29.66 -30.95 -4.68
N PRO A 3 -29.65 -29.61 -4.61
CA PRO A 3 -28.68 -28.83 -5.36
C PRO A 3 -27.25 -29.10 -4.86
N SER A 4 -26.29 -29.00 -5.77
CA SER A 4 -24.85 -29.14 -5.50
C SER A 4 -24.35 -27.95 -4.65
N PRO A 5 -23.42 -28.12 -3.70
CA PRO A 5 -22.93 -27.06 -2.81
C PRO A 5 -22.06 -25.96 -3.46
N ALA A 6 -22.08 -25.81 -4.79
CA ALA A 6 -21.10 -25.01 -5.52
C ALA A 6 -21.61 -23.64 -6.02
N ASP A 7 -22.85 -23.27 -5.72
CA ASP A 7 -23.50 -22.05 -6.28
C ASP A 7 -24.07 -21.11 -5.20
N TRP A 8 -23.61 -21.21 -3.94
CA TRP A 8 -23.91 -20.16 -2.95
C TRP A 8 -22.79 -19.14 -3.10
N ASP A 9 -23.12 -17.96 -3.63
CA ASP A 9 -22.23 -16.82 -3.51
C ASP A 9 -22.23 -16.43 -2.03
N ASP A 10 -21.19 -16.88 -1.32
CA ASP A 10 -21.06 -16.77 0.13
C ASP A 10 -21.13 -15.30 0.62
N PHE A 11 -21.02 -14.34 -0.31
CA PHE A 11 -21.08 -12.91 -0.03
C PHE A 11 -22.28 -12.18 -0.66
N GLU A 12 -23.27 -12.85 -1.27
CA GLU A 12 -24.39 -12.20 -1.98
C GLU A 12 -25.10 -11.11 -1.16
N GLN A 13 -25.32 -11.36 0.14
CA GLN A 13 -25.94 -10.38 1.05
C GLN A 13 -25.01 -9.20 1.38
N GLU A 14 -23.70 -9.46 1.44
CA GLU A 14 -22.69 -8.43 1.66
C GLU A 14 -22.50 -7.55 0.41
N GLU A 15 -22.66 -8.09 -0.81
CA GLU A 15 -22.58 -7.32 -2.05
C GLU A 15 -23.66 -6.22 -2.13
N GLU A 16 -24.89 -6.55 -1.73
CA GLU A 16 -25.99 -5.56 -1.68
C GLU A 16 -25.68 -4.45 -0.65
N LEU A 17 -25.20 -4.84 0.54
CA LEU A 17 -24.79 -3.90 1.57
C LEU A 17 -23.63 -3.02 1.13
N ARG A 18 -22.64 -3.59 0.43
CA ARG A 18 -21.49 -2.86 -0.08
C ARG A 18 -21.89 -1.86 -1.15
N THR A 19 -22.82 -2.25 -2.02
CA THR A 19 -23.42 -1.37 -3.04
C THR A 19 -24.14 -0.19 -2.37
N ASP A 20 -24.93 -0.44 -1.33
CA ASP A 20 -25.61 0.62 -0.59
C ASP A 20 -24.62 1.57 0.11
N VAL A 21 -23.51 1.06 0.63
CA VAL A 21 -22.44 1.89 1.22
C VAL A 21 -21.79 2.77 0.16
N HIS A 22 -21.43 2.21 -0.99
CA HIS A 22 -20.85 2.97 -2.11
C HIS A 22 -21.79 4.10 -2.57
N LEU A 23 -23.07 3.77 -2.84
CA LEU A 23 -24.08 4.76 -3.22
C LEU A 23 -24.29 5.83 -2.14
N ALA A 24 -24.25 5.46 -0.86
CA ALA A 24 -24.39 6.42 0.24
C ALA A 24 -23.22 7.40 0.31
N ILE A 25 -21.99 6.92 0.11
CA ILE A 25 -20.78 7.76 0.07
C ILE A 25 -20.89 8.75 -1.08
N ASP A 26 -21.26 8.28 -2.27
CA ASP A 26 -21.46 9.14 -3.43
C ASP A 26 -22.53 10.20 -3.16
N LEU A 27 -23.73 9.80 -2.74
CA LEU A 27 -24.80 10.75 -2.45
C LEU A 27 -24.44 11.75 -1.33
N ALA A 28 -23.55 11.37 -0.40
CA ALA A 28 -23.03 12.28 0.61
C ALA A 28 -22.02 13.26 0.01
N LEU A 29 -21.08 12.80 -0.81
CA LEU A 29 -20.10 13.63 -1.52
C LEU A 29 -20.76 14.69 -2.41
N ASP A 30 -21.76 14.32 -3.22
CA ASP A 30 -22.53 15.28 -4.06
C ASP A 30 -23.23 16.35 -3.24
N SER A 31 -23.56 16.05 -1.98
CA SER A 31 -24.26 16.98 -1.11
C SER A 31 -23.32 17.94 -0.36
N ILE A 32 -22.02 17.63 -0.32
CA ILE A 32 -21.01 18.38 0.44
C ILE A 32 -20.04 19.12 -0.49
N LEU A 33 -19.74 18.55 -1.65
CA LEU A 33 -18.76 19.08 -2.59
C LEU A 33 -19.46 19.71 -3.81
N ASP A 34 -19.23 20.99 -4.05
CA ASP A 34 -19.80 21.72 -5.20
C ASP A 34 -19.25 21.21 -6.55
N ASN A 35 -18.02 20.70 -6.57
CA ASN A 35 -17.40 20.05 -7.72
C ASN A 35 -16.37 19.02 -7.24
N ARG A 36 -16.62 17.73 -7.51
CA ARG A 36 -15.75 16.64 -7.05
C ARG A 36 -14.40 16.62 -7.76
N GLY A 37 -14.34 16.92 -9.05
CA GLY A 37 -13.11 16.90 -9.87
C GLY A 37 -12.42 15.54 -10.06
N ARG A 38 -12.82 14.51 -9.30
CA ARG A 38 -12.42 13.10 -9.41
C ARG A 38 -13.49 12.21 -8.77
N GLU A 39 -13.38 10.91 -8.99
CA GLU A 39 -14.15 9.90 -8.23
C GLU A 39 -13.45 9.56 -6.90
N ILE A 40 -14.20 8.92 -6.00
CA ILE A 40 -13.61 8.35 -4.79
C ILE A 40 -12.65 7.20 -5.17
N THR A 41 -11.52 7.12 -4.48
CA THR A 41 -10.58 6.01 -4.70
C THR A 41 -11.01 4.78 -3.91
N ALA A 42 -10.64 3.59 -4.38
CA ALA A 42 -10.93 2.33 -3.68
C ALA A 42 -10.42 2.34 -2.22
N VAL A 43 -9.25 2.93 -1.96
CA VAL A 43 -8.67 3.02 -0.61
C VAL A 43 -9.55 3.87 0.31
N GLU A 44 -9.99 5.05 -0.16
CA GLU A 44 -10.87 5.93 0.61
C GLU A 44 -12.21 5.24 0.89
N GLU A 45 -12.79 4.62 -0.13
CA GLU A 45 -14.06 3.91 -0.02
C GLU A 45 -14.01 2.76 1.00
N GLU A 46 -12.93 1.97 0.99
CA GLU A 46 -12.73 0.90 1.97
C GLU A 46 -12.59 1.44 3.40
N LYS A 47 -11.89 2.57 3.61
CA LYS A 47 -11.79 3.17 4.96
C LYS A 47 -13.14 3.72 5.43
N LEU A 48 -13.89 4.38 4.55
CA LEU A 48 -15.24 4.86 4.85
C LEU A 48 -16.19 3.71 5.17
N THR A 49 -16.09 2.61 4.41
CA THR A 49 -16.84 1.38 4.66
C THR A 49 -16.51 0.81 6.03
N PHE A 50 -15.22 0.70 6.38
CA PHE A 50 -14.80 0.28 7.71
C PHE A 50 -15.40 1.14 8.83
N PHE A 51 -15.47 2.46 8.67
CA PHE A 51 -16.13 3.32 9.67
C PHE A 51 -17.62 3.02 9.78
N ALA A 52 -18.31 2.82 8.65
CA ALA A 52 -19.73 2.48 8.65
C ALA A 52 -19.99 1.13 9.34
N ILE A 53 -19.14 0.11 9.10
CA ILE A 53 -19.20 -1.18 9.80
C ILE A 53 -19.10 -0.96 11.30
N ARG A 54 -18.05 -0.25 11.75
CA ARG A 54 -17.78 -0.01 13.17
C ARG A 54 -18.88 0.79 13.87
N ASP A 55 -19.30 1.90 13.27
CA ASP A 55 -20.16 2.89 13.95
C ASP A 55 -21.65 2.59 13.80
N LEU A 56 -22.04 1.93 12.71
CA LEU A 56 -23.44 1.57 12.45
C LEU A 56 -23.74 0.09 12.70
N ASN A 57 -22.72 -0.72 13.00
CA ASN A 57 -22.78 -2.17 13.19
C ASN A 57 -23.45 -2.85 11.99
N ILE A 58 -22.91 -2.60 10.80
CA ILE A 58 -23.37 -3.22 9.56
C ILE A 58 -22.75 -4.62 9.48
N ASP A 59 -23.55 -5.61 9.10
CA ASP A 59 -23.13 -7.00 8.94
C ASP A 59 -22.33 -7.22 7.65
N LEU A 60 -21.22 -6.49 7.50
CA LEU A 60 -20.21 -6.69 6.47
C LEU A 60 -18.95 -7.27 7.10
N SER A 61 -18.39 -8.29 6.46
CA SER A 61 -17.15 -8.89 6.90
C SER A 61 -15.96 -8.09 6.41
N TYR A 62 -14.95 -7.94 7.26
CA TYR A 62 -13.72 -7.24 6.91
C TYR A 62 -12.50 -7.90 7.53
N SER A 63 -11.33 -7.58 7.00
CA SER A 63 -10.03 -7.93 7.59
C SER A 63 -9.02 -6.80 7.35
N TRP A 64 -7.91 -6.80 8.08
CA TRP A 64 -6.80 -5.88 7.82
C TRP A 64 -5.89 -6.45 6.73
N TYR A 65 -5.87 -5.81 5.56
CA TYR A 65 -5.10 -6.22 4.39
C TYR A 65 -4.26 -5.06 3.82
N LEU A 66 -3.85 -5.10 2.54
CA LEU A 66 -2.87 -4.19 1.91
C LEU A 66 -2.92 -2.71 2.32
N ALA A 67 -4.13 -2.14 2.43
CA ALA A 67 -4.32 -0.73 2.80
C ALA A 67 -5.08 -0.56 4.12
N GLY A 68 -5.11 -1.56 4.99
CA GLY A 68 -5.84 -1.61 6.25
C GLY A 68 -7.18 -2.33 6.12
N GLY A 69 -8.18 -1.96 6.93
CA GLY A 69 -9.51 -2.59 6.91
C GLY A 69 -10.11 -2.68 5.48
N ASN A 70 -10.43 -3.90 5.05
CA ASN A 70 -10.88 -4.22 3.71
C ASN A 70 -11.99 -5.29 3.72
N THR A 71 -13.00 -5.10 2.88
CA THR A 71 -14.10 -6.05 2.62
C THR A 71 -13.81 -6.89 1.37
N GLU A 72 -14.23 -8.17 1.34
CA GLU A 72 -14.02 -9.05 0.16
C GLU A 72 -14.85 -8.64 -1.05
N VAL A 73 -16.04 -8.09 -0.81
CA VAL A 73 -16.98 -7.60 -1.85
C VAL A 73 -16.68 -6.18 -2.32
N GLY A 74 -15.62 -5.56 -1.80
CA GLY A 74 -15.22 -4.20 -2.14
C GLY A 74 -14.31 -4.13 -3.38
N PRO A 75 -14.11 -2.91 -3.93
CA PRO A 75 -13.15 -2.71 -5.00
C PRO A 75 -11.73 -3.10 -4.54
N THR A 76 -11.05 -3.96 -5.31
CA THR A 76 -9.64 -4.29 -5.06
C THR A 76 -8.77 -3.04 -5.26
N PRO A 77 -7.87 -2.69 -4.31
CA PRO A 77 -6.92 -1.61 -4.51
C PRO A 77 -5.99 -1.93 -5.69
N THR A 78 -6.08 -1.19 -6.79
CA THR A 78 -5.21 -1.34 -7.97
C THR A 78 -4.01 -0.38 -7.96
N PRO A 79 -2.88 -0.72 -8.63
CA PRO A 79 -1.66 0.11 -8.70
C PRO A 79 -1.91 1.47 -9.34
N ASP A 80 -2.80 1.49 -10.33
CA ASP A 80 -3.08 2.68 -11.12
C ASP A 80 -3.96 3.67 -10.37
N THR A 81 -3.47 4.91 -10.28
CA THR A 81 -4.27 6.12 -10.03
C THR A 81 -5.35 6.36 -11.10
N SER A 82 -5.35 5.56 -12.18
CA SER A 82 -6.47 5.42 -13.10
C SER A 82 -7.30 4.20 -12.77
N TYR A 83 -8.49 4.44 -12.24
CA TYR A 83 -9.59 3.50 -12.14
C TYR A 83 -9.70 2.65 -13.42
N THR A 84 -9.43 1.36 -13.30
CA THR A 84 -10.08 0.37 -14.17
C THR A 84 -11.40 0.04 -13.48
N PRO A 85 -12.57 0.11 -14.13
CA PRO A 85 -13.85 -0.22 -13.50
C PRO A 85 -13.88 -1.70 -13.12
N GLY A 86 -13.34 -2.04 -11.95
CA GLY A 86 -13.50 -3.33 -11.30
C GLY A 86 -14.84 -3.31 -10.56
N GLN A 87 -15.74 -4.20 -10.99
CA GLN A 87 -17.16 -4.26 -10.65
C GLN A 87 -17.96 -2.98 -10.99
N GLN A 88 -18.86 -3.11 -11.97
CA GLN A 88 -19.86 -2.08 -12.25
C GLN A 88 -20.84 -2.01 -11.07
N PHE A 89 -20.52 -1.24 -10.04
CA PHE A 89 -21.54 -0.75 -9.12
C PHE A 89 -22.54 0.05 -9.98
N GLY A 90 -23.82 -0.33 -9.88
CA GLY A 90 -24.86 0.14 -10.80
C GLY A 90 -24.83 1.66 -11.00
N THR A 91 -24.92 2.10 -12.26
CA THR A 91 -25.00 3.52 -12.59
C THR A 91 -26.16 4.18 -11.85
N ILE A 92 -25.89 5.28 -11.16
CA ILE A 92 -26.90 6.08 -10.45
C ILE A 92 -27.97 6.52 -11.47
N GLN A 93 -29.13 5.87 -11.44
CA GLN A 93 -30.34 6.41 -12.04
C GLN A 93 -30.98 7.33 -11.02
N GLN A 94 -31.47 8.50 -11.45
CA GLN A 94 -32.15 9.49 -10.60
C GLN A 94 -33.39 8.95 -9.84
N ASP A 95 -33.78 7.69 -10.07
CA ASP A 95 -34.92 7.00 -9.49
C ASP A 95 -34.55 5.82 -8.57
N THR A 96 -33.29 5.71 -8.08
CA THR A 96 -32.96 4.65 -7.09
C THR A 96 -33.87 4.79 -5.86
N PRO A 97 -34.74 3.80 -5.56
CA PRO A 97 -35.63 3.89 -4.42
C PRO A 97 -34.79 4.01 -3.16
N THR A 98 -34.92 5.14 -2.47
CA THR A 98 -34.15 5.42 -1.25
C THR A 98 -34.69 4.52 -0.15
N THR A 99 -33.99 3.42 0.10
CA THR A 99 -34.28 2.58 1.27
C THR A 99 -33.97 3.37 2.54
N ASP A 100 -34.63 3.03 3.65
CA ASP A 100 -34.33 3.61 4.96
C ASP A 100 -32.85 3.42 5.34
N ARG A 101 -32.26 2.29 4.92
CA ARG A 101 -30.83 1.96 5.08
C ARG A 101 -29.94 2.94 4.32
N LEU A 102 -30.16 3.14 3.02
CA LEU A 102 -29.39 4.08 2.20
C LEU A 102 -29.46 5.50 2.75
N THR A 103 -30.64 5.93 3.20
CA THR A 103 -30.83 7.25 3.82
C THR A 103 -30.04 7.39 5.13
N ARG A 104 -30.04 6.35 5.98
CA ARG A 104 -29.24 6.32 7.22
C ARG A 104 -27.75 6.40 6.93
N LEU A 105 -27.24 5.62 5.97
CA LEU A 105 -25.83 5.61 5.57
C LEU A 105 -25.39 6.97 5.01
N ARG A 106 -26.18 7.54 4.11
CA ARG A 106 -25.90 8.86 3.54
C ARG A 106 -25.84 9.94 4.62
N ASN A 107 -26.79 9.93 5.55
CA ASN A 107 -26.82 10.90 6.65
C ASN A 107 -25.63 10.73 7.61
N TYR A 108 -25.19 9.49 7.83
CA TYR A 108 -23.98 9.21 8.59
C TYR A 108 -22.74 9.82 7.91
N PHE A 109 -22.46 9.47 6.65
CA PHE A 109 -21.30 10.00 5.92
C PHE A 109 -21.32 11.53 5.78
N ARG A 110 -22.51 12.12 5.69
CA ARG A 110 -22.66 13.57 5.55
C ARG A 110 -22.35 14.34 6.82
N ASN A 111 -22.74 13.83 7.99
CA ASN A 111 -22.77 14.61 9.22
C ASN A 111 -21.74 14.15 10.26
N GLU A 112 -21.19 12.95 10.12
CA GLU A 112 -20.32 12.36 11.14
C GLU A 112 -18.87 12.85 11.03
N THR A 113 -18.20 12.87 12.18
CA THR A 113 -16.73 12.96 12.25
C THR A 113 -16.19 11.58 12.62
N PHE A 114 -15.56 10.90 11.67
CA PHE A 114 -15.19 9.49 11.81
C PHE A 114 -14.14 9.25 12.90
N PHE A 115 -13.17 10.17 13.02
CA PHE A 115 -12.15 10.19 14.07
C PHE A 115 -11.37 11.51 14.06
N GLY A 116 -10.89 11.96 15.22
CA GLY A 116 -10.19 13.24 15.32
C GLY A 116 -11.05 14.37 14.77
N ASP A 117 -10.60 14.99 13.68
CA ASP A 117 -11.32 16.00 12.88
C ASP A 117 -11.60 15.54 11.43
N TYR A 118 -11.44 14.25 11.13
CA TYR A 118 -11.74 13.66 9.83
C TYR A 118 -13.25 13.48 9.63
N ASN A 119 -13.85 14.41 8.88
CA ASN A 119 -15.13 14.23 8.22
C ASN A 119 -14.93 13.89 6.72
N LEU A 120 -16.01 13.64 5.99
CA LEU A 120 -15.95 13.23 4.58
C LEU A 120 -15.18 14.22 3.68
N ALA A 121 -15.35 15.53 3.89
CA ALA A 121 -14.61 16.55 3.14
C ALA A 121 -13.11 16.52 3.48
N LYS A 122 -12.75 16.33 4.75
CA LYS A 122 -11.34 16.23 5.15
C LYS A 122 -10.69 14.98 4.57
N VAL A 123 -11.38 13.83 4.56
CA VAL A 123 -10.91 12.60 3.91
C VAL A 123 -10.62 12.87 2.42
N TRP A 124 -11.51 13.58 1.73
CA TRP A 124 -11.38 13.88 0.29
C TRP A 124 -10.15 14.73 -0.09
N TYR A 125 -9.80 15.70 0.76
CA TYR A 125 -8.73 16.68 0.46
C TYR A 125 -7.39 16.38 1.13
N THR A 126 -7.34 15.43 2.06
CA THR A 126 -6.08 15.07 2.73
C THR A 126 -5.25 14.18 1.80
N ASP A 127 -3.93 14.39 1.80
CA ASP A 127 -3.01 13.49 1.12
C ASP A 127 -3.20 12.03 1.59
N ARG A 128 -3.16 11.08 0.65
CA ARG A 128 -3.45 9.67 0.92
C ARG A 128 -2.54 9.09 2.00
N TYR A 129 -1.24 9.35 1.94
CA TYR A 129 -0.28 8.76 2.87
C TYR A 129 -0.43 9.38 4.26
N THR A 130 -0.67 10.68 4.33
CA THR A 130 -0.99 11.38 5.58
C THR A 130 -2.25 10.79 6.23
N PHE A 131 -3.33 10.63 5.46
CA PHE A 131 -4.57 10.03 5.95
C PHE A 131 -4.36 8.58 6.43
N LEU A 132 -3.61 7.76 5.69
CA LEU A 132 -3.37 6.37 6.07
C LEU A 132 -2.56 6.25 7.37
N ARG A 133 -1.55 7.11 7.59
CA ARG A 133 -0.80 7.13 8.85
C ARG A 133 -1.70 7.42 10.05
N ASP A 134 -2.54 8.44 9.94
CA ASP A 134 -3.45 8.83 11.01
C ASP A 134 -4.52 7.75 11.26
N TYR A 135 -4.99 7.12 10.18
CA TYR A 135 -5.93 5.99 10.25
C TYR A 135 -5.30 4.77 10.92
N TYR A 136 -4.08 4.35 10.53
CA TYR A 136 -3.40 3.19 11.12
C TYR A 136 -3.04 3.42 12.58
N SER A 137 -2.49 4.59 12.91
CA SER A 137 -2.17 4.97 14.29
C SER A 137 -3.38 4.89 15.22
N LYS A 138 -4.60 5.02 14.67
CA LYS A 138 -5.83 5.02 15.45
C LYS A 138 -6.57 3.68 15.46
N PHE A 139 -6.52 2.93 14.36
CA PHE A 139 -7.41 1.79 14.13
C PHE A 139 -6.72 0.48 13.80
N ALA A 140 -5.45 0.50 13.39
CA ALA A 140 -4.74 -0.74 13.13
C ALA A 140 -4.75 -1.62 14.39
N PRO A 141 -4.78 -2.96 14.23
CA PRO A 141 -4.61 -3.85 15.37
C PRO A 141 -3.26 -3.53 16.02
N GLU A 142 -3.24 -3.51 17.35
CA GLU A 142 -2.08 -3.05 18.14
C GLU A 142 -0.79 -3.76 17.72
N GLU A 143 -0.88 -5.07 17.48
CA GLU A 143 0.22 -5.94 17.07
C GLU A 143 0.81 -5.62 15.69
N TYR A 144 0.05 -4.97 14.80
CA TYR A 144 0.47 -4.68 13.42
C TYR A 144 0.59 -3.18 13.13
N THR A 145 0.34 -2.31 14.12
CA THR A 145 0.22 -0.85 13.89
C THR A 145 1.49 -0.24 13.31
N ASP A 146 2.64 -0.52 13.93
CA ASP A 146 3.94 0.00 13.48
C ASP A 146 4.28 -0.52 12.09
N LEU A 147 4.06 -1.81 11.83
CA LEU A 147 4.28 -2.44 10.53
C LEU A 147 3.47 -1.77 9.40
N TYR A 148 2.21 -1.43 9.65
CA TYR A 148 1.36 -0.69 8.69
C TYR A 148 1.88 0.74 8.45
N ILE A 149 2.33 1.43 9.49
CA ILE A 149 2.89 2.79 9.37
C ILE A 149 4.21 2.76 8.58
N THR A 150 5.11 1.85 8.94
CA THR A 150 6.41 1.69 8.27
C THR A 150 6.22 1.32 6.80
N SER A 151 5.29 0.41 6.47
CA SER A 151 5.00 0.05 5.07
C SER A 151 4.48 1.24 4.25
N VAL A 152 3.64 2.12 4.81
CA VAL A 152 3.17 3.33 4.13
C VAL A 152 4.30 4.33 3.91
N ASN A 153 5.22 4.47 4.86
CA ASN A 153 6.38 5.36 4.72
C ASN A 153 7.31 4.88 3.59
N ILE A 154 7.61 3.59 3.52
CA ILE A 154 8.40 3.01 2.42
C ILE A 154 7.69 3.26 1.09
N ARG A 155 6.38 2.98 1.01
CA ARG A 155 5.60 3.15 -0.21
C ARG A 155 5.60 4.61 -0.69
N GLU A 156 5.42 5.58 0.20
CA GLU A 156 5.47 7.00 -0.16
C GLU A 156 6.82 7.38 -0.76
N LYS A 157 7.93 6.95 -0.13
CA LYS A 157 9.28 7.22 -0.63
C LYS A 157 9.53 6.60 -1.99
N LEU A 158 9.16 5.32 -2.18
CA LEU A 158 9.33 4.62 -3.46
C LEU A 158 8.45 5.21 -4.57
N THR A 159 7.23 5.63 -4.26
CA THR A 159 6.34 6.29 -5.24
C THR A 159 6.91 7.65 -5.67
N ASN A 160 7.55 8.37 -4.76
CA ASN A 160 8.13 9.68 -5.02
C ASN A 160 9.56 9.61 -5.58
N LEU A 161 10.14 8.42 -5.77
CA LEU A 161 11.51 8.23 -6.23
C LEU A 161 11.80 8.96 -7.55
N ASP A 162 10.87 8.89 -8.51
CA ASP A 162 11.03 9.59 -9.80
C ASP A 162 11.06 11.11 -9.65
N ASN A 163 10.30 11.67 -8.69
CA ASN A 163 10.31 13.10 -8.37
C ASN A 163 11.62 13.50 -7.68
N LEU A 164 12.14 12.67 -6.78
CA LEU A 164 13.45 12.87 -6.14
C LEU A 164 14.55 12.95 -7.20
N ILE A 165 14.59 11.96 -8.10
CA ILE A 165 15.58 11.90 -9.19
C ILE A 165 15.42 13.09 -10.17
N ALA A 166 14.19 13.53 -10.47
CA ALA A 166 13.94 14.63 -11.39
C ALA A 166 14.32 16.00 -10.82
N THR A 167 14.06 16.23 -9.52
CA THR A 167 14.37 17.49 -8.85
C THR A 167 15.88 17.75 -8.83
N GLU A 168 16.67 16.70 -8.59
CA GLU A 168 18.14 16.80 -8.58
C GLU A 168 18.72 17.12 -9.95
N SER A 169 18.17 16.52 -11.02
CA SER A 169 18.58 16.85 -12.39
C SER A 169 18.34 18.32 -12.79
N GLN A 170 17.43 19.02 -12.09
CA GLN A 170 17.09 20.44 -12.34
C GLN A 170 17.85 21.40 -11.42
N ASN A 171 18.25 20.96 -10.22
CA ASN A 171 19.02 21.74 -9.25
C ASN A 171 20.52 21.80 -9.56
N ALA A 172 21.00 21.05 -10.57
CA ALA A 172 22.34 21.18 -11.13
C ALA A 172 22.51 22.57 -11.81
N THR A 173 22.79 23.60 -11.01
CA THR A 173 23.03 24.96 -11.50
C THR A 173 24.43 25.10 -12.12
N LEU A 174 24.61 26.06 -13.02
CA LEU A 174 25.91 26.39 -13.66
C LEU A 174 27.05 26.71 -12.67
N GLY A 175 26.75 26.91 -11.38
CA GLY A 175 27.74 27.09 -10.31
C GLY A 175 28.43 25.80 -9.85
N ASP A 176 27.87 24.63 -10.18
CA ASP A 176 28.39 23.32 -9.77
C ASP A 176 29.48 22.77 -10.71
N PHE A 177 29.76 23.48 -11.81
CA PHE A 177 30.79 23.12 -12.79
C PHE A 177 32.23 23.26 -12.26
N GLY A 178 32.42 23.73 -11.02
CA GLY A 178 33.73 24.05 -10.46
C GLY A 178 34.01 23.55 -9.03
N GLY A 179 33.10 22.80 -8.40
CA GLY A 179 33.27 22.49 -6.98
C GLY A 179 32.47 21.29 -6.46
N GLY A 180 32.87 20.08 -6.83
CA GLY A 180 32.72 18.88 -5.99
C GLY A 180 31.31 18.49 -5.53
N GLY A 181 30.25 18.89 -6.23
CA GLY A 181 28.92 18.30 -6.06
C GLY A 181 28.98 16.81 -6.44
N SER A 182 28.42 15.94 -5.60
CA SER A 182 28.25 14.53 -5.94
C SER A 182 27.28 14.43 -7.11
N ASN A 183 27.76 14.04 -8.29
CA ASN A 183 26.94 13.78 -9.47
C ASN A 183 26.07 12.51 -9.30
N SER A 184 25.43 12.28 -8.15
CA SER A 184 24.61 11.10 -7.89
C SER A 184 23.15 11.38 -8.18
N LEU A 185 22.42 10.42 -8.77
CA LEU A 185 20.98 10.57 -9.05
C LEU A 185 20.09 10.52 -7.82
N LEU A 186 20.59 9.96 -6.72
CA LEU A 186 19.93 9.91 -5.43
C LEU A 186 20.94 10.37 -4.38
N GLU A 187 20.52 11.27 -3.49
CA GLU A 187 21.37 11.66 -2.36
C GLU A 187 21.55 10.47 -1.40
N SER A 188 22.75 10.32 -0.84
CA SER A 188 23.01 9.33 0.22
C SER A 188 22.18 9.58 1.48
N ALA A 189 21.57 10.76 1.65
CA ALA A 189 20.63 11.01 2.74
C ALA A 189 19.28 10.32 2.49
N ASP A 190 18.73 10.45 1.28
CA ASP A 190 17.46 9.82 0.88
C ASP A 190 17.57 8.29 0.84
N GLU A 191 18.69 7.77 0.30
CA GLU A 191 18.97 6.33 0.32
C GLU A 191 19.00 5.78 1.75
N ARG A 192 19.72 6.43 2.66
CA ARG A 192 19.80 6.02 4.08
C ARG A 192 18.44 6.06 4.77
N GLU A 193 17.62 7.07 4.49
CA GLU A 193 16.28 7.15 5.06
C GLU A 193 15.42 5.94 4.67
N ILE A 194 15.45 5.54 3.39
CA ILE A 194 14.72 4.35 2.94
C ILE A 194 15.29 3.08 3.59
N ARG A 195 16.61 2.96 3.73
CA ARG A 195 17.25 1.81 4.40
C ARG A 195 16.90 1.71 5.88
N TYR A 196 16.79 2.84 6.57
CA TYR A 196 16.30 2.86 7.95
C TYR A 196 14.85 2.39 8.03
N LEU A 197 13.98 2.86 7.12
CA LEU A 197 12.60 2.37 7.06
C LEU A 197 12.52 0.86 6.77
N ILE A 198 13.38 0.34 5.88
CA ILE A 198 13.47 -1.11 5.60
C ILE A 198 13.95 -1.87 6.84
N SER A 199 14.94 -1.33 7.57
CA SER A 199 15.43 -1.93 8.81
C SER A 199 14.34 -1.96 9.88
N ASP A 200 13.61 -0.86 10.06
CA ASP A 200 12.46 -0.78 10.98
C ASP A 200 11.37 -1.78 10.56
N PHE A 201 11.10 -1.90 9.27
CA PHE A 201 10.12 -2.86 8.74
C PHE A 201 10.49 -4.31 9.07
N HIS A 202 11.78 -4.67 8.97
CA HIS A 202 12.26 -5.99 9.39
C HIS A 202 12.14 -6.19 10.90
N MET A 203 12.44 -5.17 11.70
CA MET A 203 12.27 -5.23 13.15
C MET A 203 10.79 -5.46 13.52
N ASP A 204 9.89 -4.68 12.95
CA ASP A 204 8.43 -4.80 13.14
C ASP A 204 7.95 -6.20 12.72
N LEU A 205 8.38 -6.70 11.56
CA LEU A 205 8.06 -8.05 11.08
C LEU A 205 8.60 -9.15 12.02
N THR A 206 9.75 -8.90 12.67
CA THR A 206 10.33 -9.85 13.62
C THR A 206 9.66 -9.88 14.97
N ALA A 207 8.99 -8.80 15.36
CA ALA A 207 8.24 -8.71 16.59
C ALA A 207 6.98 -9.58 16.59
N THR A 208 6.48 -9.96 15.41
CA THR A 208 5.28 -10.81 15.26
C THR A 208 5.65 -12.23 14.82
N ASP A 209 5.37 -13.22 15.69
CA ASP A 209 5.77 -14.62 15.46
C ASP A 209 4.99 -15.26 14.29
N GLU A 210 3.74 -14.86 14.10
CA GLU A 210 2.82 -15.30 13.05
C GLU A 210 3.36 -14.98 11.65
N LEU A 211 4.19 -13.94 11.52
CA LEU A 211 4.78 -13.48 10.26
C LEU A 211 6.16 -14.10 9.99
N SER A 212 6.67 -14.96 10.87
CA SER A 212 8.01 -15.54 10.78
C SER A 212 8.32 -16.23 9.44
N GLN A 213 7.32 -16.85 8.82
CA GLN A 213 7.45 -17.55 7.54
C GLN A 213 7.66 -16.61 6.35
N THR A 214 7.33 -15.32 6.44
CA THR A 214 7.50 -14.37 5.33
C THR A 214 8.88 -13.71 5.31
N LYS A 215 9.58 -13.74 6.45
CA LYS A 215 10.85 -13.02 6.69
C LYS A 215 11.87 -13.19 5.57
N GLN A 216 12.17 -14.43 5.18
CA GLN A 216 13.20 -14.72 4.20
C GLN A 216 12.89 -14.09 2.83
N VAL A 217 11.65 -14.22 2.36
CA VAL A 217 11.22 -13.71 1.06
C VAL A 217 11.12 -12.18 1.09
N VAL A 218 10.63 -11.63 2.20
CA VAL A 218 10.57 -10.18 2.42
C VAL A 218 11.98 -9.58 2.39
N SER A 219 12.95 -10.18 3.09
CA SER A 219 14.35 -9.76 3.05
C SER A 219 14.91 -9.79 1.64
N ALA A 220 14.74 -10.88 0.90
CA ALA A 220 15.23 -10.96 -0.49
C ALA A 220 14.64 -9.85 -1.39
N GLY A 221 13.36 -9.50 -1.20
CA GLY A 221 12.71 -8.42 -1.94
C GLY A 221 13.22 -7.04 -1.52
N THR A 222 13.40 -6.77 -0.23
CA THR A 222 13.92 -5.49 0.26
C THR A 222 15.40 -5.31 -0.06
N ASP A 223 16.19 -6.37 -0.03
CA ASP A 223 17.62 -6.36 -0.41
C ASP A 223 17.78 -5.89 -1.86
N LEU A 224 16.89 -6.34 -2.76
CA LEU A 224 16.87 -5.86 -4.13
C LEU A 224 16.59 -4.35 -4.21
N ILE A 225 15.63 -3.84 -3.41
CA ILE A 225 15.33 -2.40 -3.35
C ILE A 225 16.56 -1.63 -2.86
N GLU A 226 17.18 -2.06 -1.75
CA GLU A 226 18.37 -1.41 -1.19
C GLU A 226 19.54 -1.40 -2.18
N GLN A 227 19.79 -2.52 -2.87
CA GLN A 227 20.85 -2.62 -3.89
C GLN A 227 20.63 -1.65 -5.06
N VAL A 228 19.39 -1.53 -5.54
CA VAL A 228 19.06 -0.58 -6.61
C VAL A 228 19.24 0.86 -6.12
N LEU A 229 18.75 1.21 -4.92
CA LEU A 229 18.90 2.54 -4.35
C LEU A 229 20.38 2.91 -4.15
N PHE A 230 21.18 1.99 -3.62
CA PHE A 230 22.63 2.17 -3.51
C PHE A 230 23.26 2.42 -4.89
N LYS A 231 22.86 1.67 -5.93
CA LYS A 231 23.38 1.90 -7.26
C LYS A 231 23.01 3.29 -7.79
N LEU A 232 21.83 3.81 -7.47
CA LEU A 232 21.42 5.17 -7.84
C LEU A 232 22.27 6.26 -7.19
N THR A 233 22.88 6.02 -6.02
CA THR A 233 23.82 6.97 -5.41
C THR A 233 25.18 6.99 -6.13
N GLN A 234 25.46 6.04 -7.03
CA GLN A 234 26.76 5.90 -7.71
C GLN A 234 26.71 6.32 -9.19
N ILE A 235 25.52 6.51 -9.76
CA ILE A 235 25.35 6.84 -11.17
C ILE A 235 24.88 8.29 -11.34
N GLU A 236 25.31 8.93 -12.44
CA GLU A 236 25.03 10.33 -12.74
C GLU A 236 23.81 10.54 -13.66
N GLY A 237 23.28 9.45 -14.23
CA GLY A 237 22.21 9.52 -15.22
C GLY A 237 21.48 8.19 -15.38
N THR A 238 20.17 8.26 -15.58
CA THR A 238 19.33 7.11 -15.92
C THR A 238 18.92 7.16 -17.39
N THR A 239 18.89 6.01 -18.06
CA THR A 239 18.19 5.84 -19.33
C THR A 239 16.67 5.82 -19.14
N ARG A 240 15.91 5.98 -20.24
CA ARG A 240 14.45 5.85 -20.21
C ARG A 240 13.99 4.46 -19.76
N GLU A 241 14.76 3.43 -20.10
CA GLU A 241 14.48 2.05 -19.71
C GLU A 241 14.69 1.84 -18.21
N GLN A 242 15.78 2.39 -17.65
CA GLN A 242 16.04 2.40 -16.22
C GLN A 242 14.93 3.12 -15.44
N ARG A 243 14.49 4.31 -15.86
CA ARG A 243 13.36 5.02 -15.20
C ARG A 243 12.05 4.22 -15.22
N ARG A 244 11.76 3.49 -16.30
CA ARG A 244 10.59 2.61 -16.34
C ARG A 244 10.70 1.48 -15.32
N LEU A 245 11.88 0.88 -15.17
CA LEU A 245 12.10 -0.17 -14.18
C LEU A 245 12.08 0.36 -12.74
N LEU A 246 12.57 1.57 -12.48
CA LEU A 246 12.52 2.18 -11.15
C LEU A 246 11.09 2.38 -10.64
N ASN A 247 10.15 2.70 -11.53
CA ASN A 247 8.72 2.79 -11.18
C ASN A 247 8.15 1.44 -10.68
N ASN A 248 8.76 0.31 -11.07
CA ASN A 248 8.34 -1.01 -10.60
C ASN A 248 8.78 -1.28 -9.15
N LEU A 249 9.69 -0.50 -8.54
CA LEU A 249 10.10 -0.73 -7.15
C LEU A 249 8.93 -0.52 -6.17
N SER A 250 8.13 0.52 -6.40
CA SER A 250 6.93 0.76 -5.58
C SER A 250 5.90 -0.35 -5.74
N GLU A 251 5.77 -0.92 -6.95
CA GLU A 251 4.85 -2.03 -7.22
C GLU A 251 5.35 -3.33 -6.60
N LEU A 252 6.64 -3.64 -6.77
CA LEU A 252 7.31 -4.78 -6.13
C LEU A 252 7.08 -4.73 -4.62
N PHE A 253 7.33 -3.58 -3.99
CA PHE A 253 7.12 -3.43 -2.57
C PHE A 253 5.66 -3.65 -2.18
N PHE A 254 4.72 -2.93 -2.77
CA PHE A 254 3.34 -2.95 -2.28
C PHE A 254 2.57 -4.23 -2.65
N TYR A 255 2.73 -4.74 -3.87
CA TYR A 255 1.96 -5.88 -4.39
C TYR A 255 2.60 -7.24 -4.18
N TYR A 256 3.87 -7.30 -3.79
CA TYR A 256 4.55 -8.57 -3.57
C TYR A 256 5.16 -8.64 -2.17
N ILE A 257 6.07 -7.72 -1.83
CA ILE A 257 6.80 -7.77 -0.54
C ILE A 257 5.83 -7.53 0.63
N TRP A 258 5.03 -6.47 0.58
CA TRP A 258 4.04 -6.12 1.61
C TRP A 258 2.81 -7.02 1.57
N LYS A 259 2.34 -7.37 0.37
CA LYS A 259 1.21 -8.28 0.20
C LYS A 259 1.43 -9.60 0.93
N TYR A 260 2.64 -10.13 0.91
CA TYR A 260 2.92 -11.45 1.46
C TYR A 260 2.62 -11.58 2.96
N PRO A 261 3.16 -10.74 3.87
CA PRO A 261 2.72 -10.71 5.26
C PRO A 261 1.28 -10.22 5.42
N ALA A 262 0.80 -9.27 4.60
CA ALA A 262 -0.57 -8.77 4.70
C ALA A 262 -1.64 -9.87 4.52
N LEU A 263 -1.35 -10.93 3.76
CA LEU A 263 -2.26 -12.10 3.64
C LEU A 263 -2.45 -12.82 4.98
N LEU A 264 -1.38 -12.97 5.77
CA LEU A 264 -1.46 -13.59 7.10
C LEU A 264 -2.17 -12.68 8.09
N ILE A 265 -1.86 -11.37 8.06
CA ILE A 265 -2.55 -10.36 8.87
C ILE A 265 -4.04 -10.37 8.56
N SER A 266 -4.42 -10.46 7.29
CA SER A 266 -5.82 -10.51 6.85
C SER A 266 -6.53 -11.77 7.32
N ALA A 267 -5.85 -12.93 7.31
CA ALA A 267 -6.41 -14.17 7.85
C ALA A 267 -6.64 -14.11 9.37
N ASP A 268 -5.70 -13.49 10.09
CA ASP A 268 -5.73 -13.35 11.54
C ASP A 268 -6.80 -12.35 12.01
N THR A 269 -6.95 -11.25 11.30
CA THR A 269 -7.82 -10.12 11.68
C THR A 269 -9.22 -10.17 11.07
N ALA A 270 -9.57 -11.26 10.37
CA ALA A 270 -10.88 -11.47 9.78
C ALA A 270 -11.99 -11.38 10.84
N THR A 271 -13.00 -10.56 10.58
CA THR A 271 -14.12 -10.28 11.48
C THR A 271 -15.42 -10.18 10.68
N GLY A 272 -16.51 -10.70 11.22
CA GLY A 272 -17.86 -10.51 10.68
C GLY A 272 -18.55 -11.83 10.27
N PRO A 273 -19.70 -11.75 9.59
CA PRO A 273 -20.52 -12.92 9.26
C PRO A 273 -19.78 -14.04 8.50
N ASN A 274 -18.80 -13.69 7.68
CA ASN A 274 -18.05 -14.57 6.79
C ASN A 274 -16.54 -14.65 7.17
N GLU A 275 -16.19 -14.39 8.44
CA GLU A 275 -14.79 -14.37 8.90
C GLU A 275 -14.02 -15.67 8.59
N ASP A 276 -14.65 -16.84 8.74
CA ASP A 276 -14.02 -18.14 8.49
C ASP A 276 -13.69 -18.33 7.00
N ILE A 277 -14.51 -17.79 6.11
CA ILE A 277 -14.32 -17.85 4.66
C ILE A 277 -13.17 -16.93 4.27
N ILE A 278 -13.12 -15.71 4.82
CA ILE A 278 -12.00 -14.77 4.62
C ILE A 278 -10.69 -15.44 5.06
N ARG A 279 -10.66 -15.99 6.27
CA ARG A 279 -9.48 -16.66 6.83
C ARG A 279 -9.03 -17.81 5.93
N LEU A 280 -9.94 -18.68 5.51
CA LEU A 280 -9.62 -19.80 4.63
C LEU A 280 -9.06 -19.33 3.28
N ASN A 281 -9.71 -18.37 2.64
CA ASN A 281 -9.31 -17.85 1.34
C ASN A 281 -7.92 -17.20 1.39
N ARG A 282 -7.64 -16.42 2.43
CA ARG A 282 -6.35 -15.73 2.62
C ARG A 282 -5.20 -16.69 2.88
N LEU A 283 -5.42 -17.75 3.67
CA LEU A 283 -4.42 -18.80 3.88
C LEU A 283 -4.15 -19.60 2.59
N GLN A 284 -5.18 -19.91 1.81
CA GLN A 284 -5.01 -20.57 0.50
C GLN A 284 -4.27 -19.67 -0.51
N GLU A 285 -4.57 -18.37 -0.52
CA GLU A 285 -3.85 -17.41 -1.34
C GLU A 285 -2.38 -17.34 -0.91
N PHE A 286 -2.11 -17.24 0.40
CA PHE A 286 -0.77 -17.21 0.97
C PHE A 286 0.10 -18.38 0.52
N GLU A 287 -0.42 -19.62 0.60
CA GLU A 287 0.30 -20.83 0.18
C GLU A 287 0.73 -20.78 -1.30
N ARG A 288 -0.11 -20.21 -2.17
CA ARG A 288 0.16 -20.08 -3.60
C ARG A 288 1.02 -18.87 -3.93
N PHE A 289 0.94 -17.83 -3.09
CA PHE A 289 1.58 -16.55 -3.34
C PHE A 289 3.10 -16.62 -3.17
N ASN A 290 3.63 -17.51 -2.31
CA ASN A 290 5.09 -17.64 -2.09
C ASN A 290 5.89 -17.78 -3.40
N GLN A 291 5.46 -18.68 -4.29
CA GLN A 291 6.13 -18.90 -5.57
C GLN A 291 6.02 -17.68 -6.49
N GLN A 292 4.93 -16.91 -6.39
CA GLN A 292 4.71 -15.72 -7.22
C GLN A 292 5.66 -14.60 -6.81
N VAL A 293 5.79 -14.32 -5.51
CA VAL A 293 6.72 -13.29 -5.02
C VAL A 293 8.18 -13.65 -5.28
N GLU A 294 8.59 -14.91 -5.07
CA GLU A 294 9.95 -15.36 -5.40
C GLU A 294 10.27 -15.21 -6.90
N SER A 295 9.30 -15.59 -7.75
CA SER A 295 9.47 -15.47 -9.21
C SER A 295 9.56 -14.02 -9.65
N GLU A 296 8.77 -13.12 -9.04
CA GLU A 296 8.78 -11.71 -9.37
C GLU A 296 10.07 -11.02 -8.92
N ILE A 297 10.54 -11.31 -7.69
CA ILE A 297 11.85 -10.83 -7.20
C ILE A 297 12.96 -11.27 -8.15
N SER A 298 12.97 -12.55 -8.54
CA SER A 298 13.97 -13.09 -9.47
C SER A 298 13.92 -12.39 -10.83
N ARG A 299 12.72 -12.24 -11.39
CA ARG A 299 12.49 -11.58 -12.68
C ARG A 299 12.98 -10.13 -12.67
N LEU A 300 12.65 -9.37 -11.62
CA LEU A 300 13.09 -7.99 -11.51
C LEU A 300 14.59 -7.87 -11.23
N THR A 301 15.17 -8.80 -10.46
CA THR A 301 16.62 -8.89 -10.25
C THR A 301 17.34 -9.02 -11.58
N ASP A 302 16.91 -9.95 -12.44
CA ASP A 302 17.49 -10.15 -13.77
C ASP A 302 17.37 -8.89 -14.63
N HIS A 303 16.20 -8.26 -14.64
CA HIS A 303 15.98 -7.01 -15.40
C HIS A 303 16.87 -5.86 -14.89
N PHE A 304 16.98 -5.66 -13.58
CA PHE A 304 17.85 -4.63 -12.99
C PHE A 304 19.33 -4.90 -13.28
N TYR A 305 19.74 -6.18 -13.26
CA TYR A 305 21.09 -6.59 -13.64
C TYR A 305 21.40 -6.25 -15.10
N GLU A 306 20.49 -6.61 -16.02
CA GLU A 306 20.64 -6.37 -17.46
C GLU A 306 20.80 -4.88 -17.81
N VAL A 307 20.09 -4.00 -17.10
CA VAL A 307 20.19 -2.54 -17.30
C VAL A 307 21.28 -1.88 -16.45
N GLY A 308 22.08 -2.65 -15.72
CA GLY A 308 23.19 -2.14 -14.90
C GLY A 308 22.76 -1.33 -13.67
N LEU A 309 21.56 -1.58 -13.14
CA LEU A 309 21.03 -0.96 -11.92
C LEU A 309 21.29 -1.79 -10.66
N LEU A 310 22.05 -2.88 -10.76
CA LEU A 310 22.58 -3.59 -9.60
C LEU A 310 24.06 -3.29 -9.37
N PRO A 311 24.53 -3.34 -8.10
CA PRO A 311 25.94 -3.28 -7.78
C PRO A 311 26.71 -4.42 -8.47
N ASN A 312 27.88 -4.11 -9.02
CA ASN A 312 28.83 -5.12 -9.49
C ASN A 312 29.84 -5.46 -8.36
N ALA A 313 30.73 -6.43 -8.60
CA ALA A 313 31.71 -6.87 -7.59
C ALA A 313 32.64 -5.74 -7.07
N GLN A 314 32.86 -4.68 -7.84
CA GLN A 314 33.66 -3.52 -7.41
C GLN A 314 32.85 -2.55 -6.53
N ASP A 315 31.53 -2.49 -6.74
CA ASP A 315 30.63 -1.68 -5.92
C ASP A 315 30.41 -2.32 -4.53
N ILE A 316 30.44 -3.65 -4.43
CA ILE A 316 30.27 -4.40 -3.18
C ILE A 316 31.43 -4.16 -2.20
N GLU A 317 32.67 -4.02 -2.70
CA GLU A 317 33.84 -3.69 -1.85
C GLU A 317 33.69 -2.31 -1.16
N ALA A 318 32.93 -1.37 -1.75
CA ALA A 318 32.63 -0.08 -1.13
C ALA A 318 31.58 -0.19 0.00
N ILE A 319 30.61 -1.11 -0.12
CA ILE A 319 29.58 -1.36 0.89
C ILE A 319 30.22 -1.93 2.18
N ASP A 320 31.15 -2.87 2.05
CA ASP A 320 31.85 -3.46 3.20
C ASP A 320 32.72 -2.42 3.92
N MET A 321 33.40 -1.53 3.19
CA MET A 321 34.23 -0.47 3.79
C MET A 321 33.41 0.58 4.57
N ASP A 322 32.20 0.94 4.12
CA ASP A 322 31.31 1.84 4.86
C ASP A 322 30.72 1.18 6.12
N SER A 323 30.51 -0.15 6.08
CA SER A 323 30.08 -0.91 7.26
C SER A 323 31.16 -1.02 8.35
N GLU A 324 32.45 -1.10 7.95
CA GLU A 324 33.58 -1.15 8.89
C GLU A 324 33.94 0.22 9.47
N ASN A 325 33.72 1.32 8.74
CA ASN A 325 34.03 2.67 9.21
C ASN A 325 33.05 3.25 10.25
N ASN A 326 31.93 2.57 10.52
CA ASN A 326 30.97 2.95 11.55
C ASN A 326 31.23 2.31 12.93
N ILE A 327 32.34 1.57 13.10
CA ILE A 327 32.77 1.06 14.40
C ILE A 327 33.57 2.15 15.12
N ILE A 328 32.87 3.02 15.86
CA ILE A 328 33.51 3.87 16.87
C ILE A 328 33.99 2.95 17.99
N TYR A 329 35.30 2.70 18.03
CA TYR A 329 35.93 2.09 19.21
C TYR A 329 35.79 3.07 20.39
N PRO A 330 35.19 2.65 21.52
CA PRO A 330 35.20 3.47 22.72
C PRO A 330 36.64 3.49 23.28
N GLU A 331 37.18 4.69 23.49
CA GLU A 331 38.36 4.88 24.36
C GLU A 331 38.00 4.68 25.84
#